data_AF-A0A9P3ZIA4-F1
#
_entry.id   AF-A0A9P3ZIA4-F1
#
_cell.length_a   1.000
_cell.length_b   1.000
_cell.length_c   1.000
_cell.angle_alpha   90.00
_cell.angle_beta   90.00
_cell.angle_gamma   90.00
#
_symmetry.space_group_name_H-M   'P 1'
#
loop_
_entity.id
_entity.type
_entity.pdbx_description
1 polymer ?
#
loop_
_entity_poly.entity_id
_entity_poly.type
_entity_poly.pdbx_seq_one_letter_code
_entity_poly.pdbx_strand_id
1 'polypeptide(L)' 'MALNISPRTLQYYRNKGIIPYSFIGNKIYYEAPTIASILSQGLINHK' A
#
# COMPACT_ATOMS: atom_id res chain seq x y z
N MET A 1 15.24 -0.35 3.08
CA MET A 1 13.93 -1.00 3.17
C MET A 1 12.92 0.03 3.66
N ALA A 2 12.05 0.58 2.80
CA ALA A 2 11.16 1.69 3.20
C ALA A 2 9.79 1.23 3.72
N LEU A 3 9.35 0.02 3.37
CA LEU A 3 8.15 -0.62 3.90
C LEU A 3 8.44 -2.12 3.89
N ASN A 4 8.18 -2.84 4.97
CA ASN A 4 8.46 -4.27 5.10
C ASN A 4 7.44 -5.13 4.32
N ILE A 5 7.13 -4.71 3.09
CA ILE A 5 6.01 -5.19 2.28
C ILE A 5 6.53 -5.46 0.88
N SER A 6 6.24 -6.65 0.38
CA SER A 6 6.56 -7.04 -0.98
C SER A 6 5.82 -6.16 -2.01
N PRO A 7 6.44 -5.80 -3.14
CA PRO A 7 5.76 -5.06 -4.22
C PRO A 7 4.49 -5.74 -4.72
N ARG A 8 4.46 -7.08 -4.69
CA ARG A 8 3.29 -7.91 -5.03
C ARG A 8 2.09 -7.63 -4.12
N THR A 9 2.36 -7.45 -2.82
CA THR A 9 1.35 -7.17 -1.80
C THR A 9 0.78 -5.75 -1.97
N LEU A 10 1.63 -4.76 -2.25
CA LEU A 10 1.19 -3.41 -2.64
C LEU A 10 0.30 -3.44 -3.88
N GLN A 11 0.69 -4.20 -4.91
CA GLN A 11 -0.13 -4.36 -6.12
C GLN A 11 -1.48 -5.03 -5.83
N TYR A 12 -1.52 -6.06 -4.99
CA TYR A 12 -2.75 -6.72 -4.58
C TYR A 12 -3.70 -5.75 -3.86
N TYR A 13 -3.21 -5.02 -2.86
CA TYR A 13 -4.02 -4.04 -2.13
C TYR A 13 -4.51 -2.90 -3.01
N ARG A 14 -3.68 -2.46 -3.96
CA ARG A 14 -4.08 -1.47 -4.96
C ARG A 14 -5.22 -1.98 -5.83
N ASN A 15 -5.09 -3.20 -6.36
CA ASN A 15 -6.12 -3.81 -7.22
C ASN A 15 -7.43 -4.09 -6.44
N LYS A 16 -7.31 -4.40 -5.14
CA LYS A 16 -8.46 -4.55 -4.23
C LYS A 16 -9.09 -3.21 -3.80
N GLY A 17 -8.45 -2.07 -4.07
CA GLY A 17 -8.89 -0.75 -3.62
C GLY A 17 -8.70 -0.50 -2.11
N ILE A 18 -7.84 -1.27 -1.45
CA ILE A 18 -7.59 -1.20 -0.01
C ILE A 18 -6.61 -0.07 0.32
N ILE A 19 -5.58 0.12 -0.51
CA ILE A 19 -4.65 1.24 -0.36
C ILE A 19 -4.96 2.33 -1.38
N PRO A 20 -5.05 3.59 -0.93
CA PRO A 20 -5.10 4.72 -1.84
C PRO A 20 -3.74 4.86 -2.52
N TYR A 21 -3.78 5.21 -3.80
CA TYR A 21 -2.60 5.40 -4.62
C TYR A 21 -2.81 6.62 -5.51
N SER A 22 -1.70 7.22 -5.92
CA SER A 22 -1.72 8.33 -6.88
C SER A 22 -0.84 7.97 -8.07
N PHE A 23 -1.37 8.22 -9.27
CA PHE A 23 -0.58 8.15 -10.49
C PHE A 23 -0.02 9.53 -10.79
N ILE A 24 1.30 9.64 -10.78
CA ILE A 24 2.00 10.85 -11.20
C ILE A 24 2.90 10.43 -12.36
N GLY A 25 2.48 10.77 -13.58
CA GLY A 25 3.08 10.27 -14.81
C GLY A 25 2.97 8.75 -14.93
N ASN A 26 4.11 8.08 -15.14
CA ASN A 26 4.20 6.63 -15.32
C ASN A 26 4.60 5.87 -14.04
N LYS A 27 4.54 6.53 -12.87
CA LYS A 27 4.90 5.95 -11.57
C LYS A 27 3.71 6.01 -10.62
N ILE A 28 3.60 4.98 -9.79
CA ILE A 28 2.58 4.87 -8.75
C ILE A 28 3.23 5.31 -7.44
N TYR A 29 2.59 6.27 -6.80
CA TYR A 29 3.00 6.81 -5.52
C TYR A 29 2.00 6.42 -4.45
N TYR A 30 2.51 6.28 -3.24
CA TYR A 30 1.71 5.97 -2.08
C TYR A 30 2.03 6.96 -0.98
N GLU A 31 0.99 7.47 -0.33
CA GLU A 31 1.12 8.32 0.83
C GLU A 31 1.61 7.49 2.02
N ALA A 32 2.86 7.72 2.44
CA ALA A 32 3.48 7.03 3.56
C ALA A 32 2.63 7.05 4.86
N PRO A 33 2.05 8.19 5.31
CA PRO A 33 1.25 8.18 6.54
C PRO A 33 -0.03 7.36 6.40
N THR A 34 -0.65 7.39 5.22
CA THR A 34 -1.86 6.63 4.93
C THR A 34 -1.58 5.12 4.89
N ILE A 35 -0.50 4.72 4.22
CA ILE A 35 -0.06 3.32 4.21
C ILE A 35 0.29 2.86 5.62
N ALA A 36 1.02 3.66 6.41
CA ALA A 36 1.35 3.33 7.79
C ALA A 36 0.10 3.14 8.65
N SER A 37 -0.92 3.99 8.48
CA SER A 37 -2.21 3.83 9.16
C SER A 37 -2.91 2.54 8.76
N ILE A 38 -3.02 2.23 7.46
CA ILE A 38 -3.69 1.01 6.98
C ILE A 38 -2.98 -0.26 7.46
N LEU A 39 -1.65 -0.22 7.50
CA LEU A 39 -0.83 -1.30 8.08
C LEU A 39 -1.08 -1.45 9.58
N SER A 40 -1.05 -0.33 10.31
CA SER A 40 -1.28 -0.30 11.75
C SER A 40 -2.70 -0.73 12.13
N GLN A 41 -3.68 -0.47 11.27
CA GLN A 41 -5.08 -0.86 11.51
C GLN A 41 -5.35 -2.35 11.24
N GLY A 42 -4.33 -3.13 10.85
CA GLY A 42 -4.48 -4.59 10.72
C GLY A 42 -5.39 -5.04 9.57
N LEU A 43 -5.74 -4.13 8.65
CA LEU A 43 -6.42 -4.48 7.38
C LEU A 43 -5.53 -5.32 6.45
N ILE A 44 -4.24 -5.34 6.77
CA ILE A 44 -3.16 -6.08 6.11
C ILE A 44 -2.75 -7.24 7.06
N ASN A 45 -3.71 -7.92 7.68
CA ASN A 45 -3.42 -9.11 8.48
C ASN A 45 -3.23 -10.32 7.55
N HIS A 46 -1.98 -10.78 7.48
CA HIS A 46 -1.66 -12.14 7.08
C HIS A 46 -2.34 -13.10 8.08
N LYS A 47 -3.38 -13.80 7.64
CA LYS A 47 -3.71 -15.10 8.21
C LYS A 47 -3.00 -16.17 7.41
#